data_AF-A0A9D5Z2I2-F1
#
_entry.id   AF-A0A9D5Z2I2-F1
#
_cell.length_a   1.000
_cell.length_b   1.000
_cell.length_c   1.000
_cell.angle_alpha   90.00
_cell.angle_beta   90.00
_cell.angle_gamma   90.00
#
_symmetry.space_group_name_H-M   'P 1'
#
loop_
_entity.id
_entity.type
_entity.pdbx_description
1 polymer ?
#
loop_
_entity_poly.entity_id
_entity_poly.type
_entity_poly.pdbx_seq_one_letter_code
_entity_poly.pdbx_strand_id
1 'polypeptide(L)' 'NEEALELLFSVLSKDLSALDGEVKKAFMDILTALGQGNALTNQYRRRLYTLLY' A
#
# COMPACT_ATOMS: atom_id res chain seq x y z
N ASN A 1 8.05 9.40 -5.08
CA ASN A 1 6.93 8.42 -5.14
C ASN A 1 7.12 7.23 -4.20
N GLU A 2 8.33 6.67 -4.04
CA GLU A 2 8.58 5.58 -3.07
C GLU A 2 8.31 5.97 -1.61
N GLU A 3 8.79 7.15 -1.16
CA GLU A 3 8.64 7.60 0.22
C GLU A 3 7.17 7.69 0.67
N ALA A 4 6.27 8.13 -0.22
CA ALA A 4 4.84 8.23 0.08
C ALA A 4 4.22 6.83 0.30
N LEU A 5 4.59 5.85 -0.53
CA LEU A 5 4.16 4.47 -0.37
C LEU A 5 4.71 3.86 0.91
N GLU A 6 5.98 4.12 1.22
CA GLU A 6 6.63 3.61 2.42
C GLU A 6 5.99 4.18 3.71
N LEU A 7 5.65 5.47 3.69
CA LEU A 7 4.99 6.14 4.81
C LEU A 7 3.58 5.58 5.04
N LEU A 8 2.78 5.44 3.99
CA LEU A 8 1.46 4.79 4.08
C LEU A 8 1.57 3.32 4.52
N PHE A 9 2.54 2.58 3.99
CA PHE A 9 2.76 1.19 4.35
C PHE A 9 3.17 1.03 5.83
N SER A 10 3.94 1.98 6.38
CA SER A 10 4.32 1.99 7.80
C SER A 10 3.14 2.18 8.75
N VAL A 11 2.07 2.83 8.28
CA VAL A 11 0.80 2.94 9.02
C VAL A 11 0.04 1.64 8.89
N LEU A 12 -0.10 1.11 7.66
CA LEU A 12 -0.82 -0.14 7.37
C LEU A 12 -0.22 -1.37 8.04
N SER A 13 1.09 -1.41 8.24
CA SER A 13 1.77 -2.50 8.95
C SER A 13 1.48 -2.52 10.46
N LYS A 14 1.05 -1.38 11.02
CA LYS A 14 0.64 -1.25 12.42
C LYS A 14 -0.86 -1.42 12.59
N ASP A 15 -1.64 -0.85 11.68
CA ASP A 15 -3.09 -0.89 11.69
C ASP A 15 -3.65 -0.86 10.26
N LEU A 16 -4.17 -2.01 9.82
CA LEU A 16 -4.82 -2.17 8.51
C LEU A 16 -6.17 -1.45 8.42
N SER A 17 -6.77 -1.16 9.57
CA SER A 17 -8.06 -0.45 9.71
C SER A 17 -7.85 1.04 9.96
N ALA A 18 -6.61 1.54 9.87
CA ALA A 18 -6.28 2.92 10.14
C ALA A 18 -7.18 3.86 9.33
N LEU A 19 -7.76 4.83 10.03
CA LEU A 19 -8.71 5.80 9.45
C LEU A 19 -9.91 5.10 8.77
N ASP A 20 -10.47 4.07 9.41
CA ASP A 20 -11.58 3.26 8.88
C ASP A 20 -11.27 2.61 7.51
N GLY A 21 -9.98 2.31 7.28
CA GLY A 21 -9.49 1.73 6.04
C GLY A 21 -9.23 2.72 4.91
N GLU A 22 -9.39 4.04 5.12
CA GLU A 22 -9.07 5.05 4.09
C GLU A 22 -7.59 5.01 3.70
N VAL A 23 -6.68 4.75 4.64
CA VAL A 23 -5.23 4.65 4.35
C VAL A 23 -4.96 3.50 3.38
N LYS A 24 -5.63 2.36 3.56
CA LYS A 24 -5.51 1.20 2.67
C LYS A 24 -6.05 1.53 1.28
N LYS A 25 -7.17 2.25 1.22
CA LYS A 25 -7.77 2.69 -0.04
C LYS A 25 -6.84 3.63 -0.80
N ALA A 26 -6.34 4.68 -0.15
CA ALA A 26 -5.40 5.64 -0.74
C ALA A 26 -4.12 4.96 -1.24
N PHE A 27 -3.59 4.01 -0.46
CA PHE A 27 -2.45 3.20 -0.88
C PHE A 27 -2.74 2.39 -2.15
N MET A 28 -3.89 1.73 -2.23
CA MET A 28 -4.31 0.97 -3.41
C MET A 28 -4.59 1.85 -4.63
N ASP A 29 -5.14 3.05 -4.43
CA ASP A 29 -5.38 4.04 -5.48
C ASP A 29 -4.05 4.52 -6.10
N ILE A 30 -3.03 4.79 -5.26
CA ILE A 30 -1.68 5.14 -5.72
C ILE A 30 -1.05 3.97 -6.51
N LEU A 31 -1.15 2.74 -6.00
CA LEU A 31 -0.66 1.55 -6.70
C LEU A 31 -1.34 1.35 -8.06
N THR A 32 -2.62 1.72 -8.16
CA THR A 32 -3.39 1.65 -9.41
C THR A 32 -2.95 2.74 -10.38
N ALA A 33 -2.75 3.97 -9.90
CA ALA A 33 -2.27 5.09 -10.70
C ALA A 33 -0.84 4.89 -11.24
N LEU A 34 0.02 4.16 -10.51
CA LEU A 34 1.38 3.82 -10.95
C LEU A 34 1.42 2.75 -12.06
N GLY A 35 0.31 2.05 -12.30
CA GLY A 35 0.18 1.06 -13.37
C GLY A 35 0.75 -0.33 -13.04
N GLN A 36 0.14 -1.36 -13.62
CA GLN A 36 0.45 -2.77 -13.33
C GLN A 36 1.85 -3.22 -13.79
N GLY A 37 2.48 -2.48 -14.71
CA GLY A 37 3.83 -2.77 -15.22
C GLY A 37 4.95 -2.26 -14.32
N ASN A 38 4.65 -1.54 -13.24
CA ASN A 38 5.66 -0.97 -12.36
C ASN A 38 6.15 -2.02 -11.34
N ALA A 39 7.46 -2.32 -11.34
CA ALA A 39 8.08 -3.26 -10.40
C ALA A 39 7.77 -2.93 -8.93
N LEU A 40 7.71 -1.65 -8.61
CA LEU A 40 7.39 -1.14 -7.28
C LEU A 40 5.97 -1.53 -6.86
N THR A 41 5.01 -1.44 -7.78
CA THR A 41 3.61 -1.77 -7.51
C THR A 41 3.46 -3.25 -7.15
N ASN A 42 4.16 -4.12 -7.87
CA ASN A 42 4.15 -5.57 -7.60
C ASN A 42 4.80 -5.92 -6.25
N GLN A 43 5.88 -5.22 -5.88
CA GLN A 43 6.54 -5.41 -4.58
C GLN A 43 5.60 -5.04 -3.41
N TYR A 44 4.96 -3.87 -3.47
CA TYR A 44 4.06 -3.41 -2.42
C TYR A 44 2.78 -4.23 -2.32
N ARG A 45 2.22 -4.72 -3.45
CA ARG A 45 1.09 -5.68 -3.43
C ARG A 45 1.45 -6.95 -2.66
N ARG A 46 2.62 -7.54 -2.94
CA ARG A 46 3.10 -8.74 -2.22
C ARG A 46 3.24 -8.46 -0.72
N ARG A 47 3.86 -7.35 -0.35
CA ARG A 47 4.01 -6.92 1.05
C ARG A 47 2.64 -6.76 1.76
N LEU A 48 1.66 -6.17 1.09
CA LEU A 48 0.31 -6.01 1.63
C LEU A 48 -0.40 -7.36 1.82
N TYR A 49 -0.25 -8.29 0.88
CA TYR A 49 -0.78 -9.66 1.03
C TYR A 49 -0.15 -10.39 2.22
N THR A 50 1.14 -10.18 2.49
CA THR A 50 1.81 -10.75 3.67
C THR A 50 1.28 -10.20 4.99
N LEU A 51 0.71 -8.99 5.02
CA LEU A 51 0.07 -8.44 6.23
C LEU A 51 -1.36 -8.99 6.45
N LEU A 52 -1.99 -9.54 5.40
CA LEU A 52 -3.36 -10.08 5.45
C LEU A 52 -3.42 -11.56 5.86
N TYR A 53 -2.28 -12.25 5.85
CA TYR A 53 -2.12 -13.66 6.19
C TYR A 53 -1.23 -13.81 7.43
#